data_AF-A0A017RZW8-F1
#
_entry.id   AF-A0A017RZW8-F1
#
_cell.length_a   1.000
_cell.length_b   1.000
_cell.length_c   1.000
_cell.angle_alpha   90.00
_cell.angle_beta   90.00
_cell.angle_gamma   90.00
#
_symmetry.space_group_name_H-M   'P 1'
#
loop_
_entity.id
_entity.type
_entity.pdbx_description
1 polymer ?
#
loop_
_entity_poly.entity_id
_entity_poly.type
_entity_poly.pdbx_seq_one_letter_code
_entity_poly.pdbx_strand_id
1 'polypeptide(L)' 'MRYDKTLPQLRIIQVNVARSPSPHEAALQLAFEQDYHVILIQEPWISAFRTRRLSKHHPAFNLFTP' A
#
# COMPACT_ATOMS: atom_id res chain seq x y z
N MET A 1 -0.51 25.45 -9.73
CA MET A 1 -0.24 24.29 -10.62
C MET A 1 -1.60 23.81 -11.14
N ARG A 2 -1.95 24.09 -12.40
CA ARG A 2 -3.23 23.66 -12.99
C ARG A 2 -3.02 22.24 -13.51
N TYR A 3 -3.71 21.27 -12.93
CA TYR A 3 -3.70 19.87 -13.38
C TYR A 3 -4.33 19.78 -14.76
N ASP A 4 -3.58 19.24 -15.73
CA ASP A 4 -4.10 18.84 -17.04
C ASP A 4 -4.91 17.54 -16.87
N LYS A 5 -6.19 17.59 -17.27
CA LYS A 5 -7.14 16.46 -17.14
C LYS A 5 -6.96 15.40 -18.24
N THR A 6 -6.08 15.63 -19.21
CA THR A 6 -5.85 14.72 -20.35
C THR A 6 -4.78 13.67 -20.08
N LEU A 7 -3.94 13.87 -19.06
CA LEU A 7 -2.96 12.87 -18.63
C LEU A 7 -3.63 11.82 -17.75
N PRO A 8 -3.35 10.51 -17.92
CA PRO A 8 -3.80 9.50 -16.97
C PRO A 8 -3.31 9.91 -15.57
N GLN A 9 -4.27 10.19 -14.69
CA GLN A 9 -3.98 10.75 -13.38
C GLN A 9 -3.34 9.66 -12.52
N LEU A 10 -2.05 9.82 -12.21
CA LEU A 10 -1.39 8.98 -11.22
C LEU A 10 -2.05 9.22 -9.85
N ARG A 11 -2.59 8.14 -9.27
CA ARG A 11 -3.23 8.14 -7.95
C ARG A 11 -2.36 7.37 -6.97
N ILE A 12 -1.93 8.07 -5.92
CA ILE A 12 -1.07 7.54 -4.87
C ILE A 12 -1.80 7.68 -3.54
N ILE A 13 -1.81 6.62 -2.75
CA ILE A 13 -2.24 6.67 -1.35
C ILE A 13 -1.02 6.51 -0.45
N GLN A 14 -0.93 7.32 0.60
CA GLN A 14 0.08 7.21 1.65
C GLN A 14 -0.60 7.09 3.00
N VAL A 15 -0.23 6.08 3.77
CA VAL A 15 -0.85 5.78 5.06
C VAL A 15 0.15 5.19 6.04
N ASN A 16 0.12 5.68 7.28
CA ASN A 16 0.81 5.05 8.40
C ASN A 16 -0.14 4.05 9.06
N VAL A 17 0.30 2.79 9.16
CA VAL A 17 -0.52 1.68 9.68
C VAL A 17 -0.15 1.29 11.12
N ALA A 18 0.74 2.07 11.76
CA ALA A 18 1.17 1.92 13.15
C ALA A 18 1.59 0.49 13.51
N ARG A 19 2.27 -0.19 12.58
CA ARG A 19 2.71 -1.59 12.66
C ARG A 19 1.56 -2.56 12.92
N SER A 20 0.31 -2.18 12.65
CA SER A 20 -0.87 -2.97 12.91
C SER A 20 -1.31 -3.74 11.67
N PRO A 21 -1.63 -5.04 11.77
CA PRO A 21 -1.96 -5.87 10.61
C PRO A 21 -3.27 -5.46 9.94
N SER A 22 -4.29 -5.09 10.72
CA SER A 22 -5.63 -4.79 10.20
C SER A 22 -5.67 -3.48 9.39
N PRO A 23 -5.11 -2.34 9.86
CA PRO A 23 -5.00 -1.13 9.04
C PRO A 23 -4.14 -1.33 7.79
N HIS A 24 -3.13 -2.19 7.84
CA HIS A 24 -2.32 -2.54 6.67
C HIS A 24 -3.14 -3.29 5.62
N GLU A 25 -3.91 -4.30 6.01
CA GLU A 25 -4.82 -5.00 5.10
C GLU A 25 -5.91 -4.06 4.54
N ALA A 26 -6.50 -3.23 5.39
CA ALA A 26 -7.52 -2.26 4.98
C ALA A 26 -6.97 -1.24 3.98
N ALA A 27 -5.73 -0.77 4.16
CA ALA A 27 -5.07 0.13 3.22
C ALA A 27 -4.89 -0.50 1.83
N LEU A 28 -4.48 -1.77 1.79
CA LEU A 28 -4.31 -2.51 0.53
C LEU A 28 -5.65 -2.73 -0.17
N GLN A 29 -6.68 -3.14 0.57
CA GLN A 29 -8.03 -3.36 0.03
C GLN A 29 -8.65 -2.05 -0.49
N LEU A 30 -8.56 -0.96 0.30
CA LEU A 30 -9.06 0.35 -0.10
C LEU A 30 -8.35 0.86 -1.36
N ALA A 31 -7.04 0.65 -1.45
CA ALA A 31 -6.27 1.04 -2.63
C ALA A 31 -6.76 0.32 -3.90
N PHE A 32 -7.05 -0.98 -3.78
CA PHE A 32 -7.61 -1.78 -4.86
C PHE A 32 -9.01 -1.32 -5.26
N GLU A 33 -9.93 -1.19 -4.30
CA GLU A 33 -11.32 -0.78 -4.55
C GLU A 33 -11.46 0.62 -5.14
N GLN A 34 -10.47 1.48 -4.89
CA GLN A 34 -10.47 2.87 -5.30
C GLN A 34 -9.52 3.13 -6.48
N ASP A 35 -9.01 2.12 -7.18
CA ASP A 35 -8.13 2.26 -8.35
C ASP A 35 -6.90 3.17 -8.09
N TYR A 36 -6.24 2.97 -6.94
CA TYR A 36 -4.92 3.56 -6.70
C TYR A 36 -3.85 2.79 -7.45
N HIS A 37 -2.85 3.51 -7.97
CA HIS A 37 -1.75 2.93 -8.74
C HIS A 37 -0.55 2.59 -7.85
N VAL A 38 -0.34 3.37 -6.79
CA VAL A 38 0.79 3.24 -5.87
C VAL A 38 0.32 3.39 -4.44
N ILE A 39 0.86 2.56 -3.56
CA ILE A 39 0.56 2.54 -2.13
C ILE A 39 1.87 2.73 -1.37
N LEU A 40 1.92 3.76 -0.52
CA LEU A 40 3.06 4.05 0.36
C LEU A 40 2.66 3.76 1.80
N ILE A 41 3.09 2.62 2.32
CA ILE A 41 2.83 2.21 3.71
C ILE A 41 3.97 2.66 4.63
N GLN A 42 3.64 3.44 5.65
CA GLN A 42 4.55 3.79 6.74
C GLN A 42 4.28 2.92 7.96
N GLU A 43 5.35 2.60 8.68
CA GLU A 43 5.31 1.65 9.81
C GLU A 43 4.57 0.35 9.47
N PRO A 44 4.95 -0.37 8.40
CA PRO A 44 4.23 -1.56 7.99
C PRO A 44 4.25 -2.62 9.10
N TRP A 45 3.14 -3.34 9.25
CA TRP A 45 3.16 -4.59 10.02
C TRP A 45 4.08 -5.60 9.35
N ILE A 46 5.09 -6.08 10.09
CA ILE A 46 6.03 -7.11 9.64
C ILE A 46 5.95 -8.30 10.61
N SER A 47 5.74 -9.50 10.08
CA SER A 47 5.95 -10.74 10.83
C SER A 47 7.34 -11.28 10.59
N ALA A 48 8.06 -11.56 11.68
CA ALA A 48 9.28 -12.36 11.64
C ALA A 48 8.87 -13.83 11.74
N PHE A 49 8.82 -14.52 10.59
CA PHE A 49 8.61 -15.96 10.56
C PHE A 49 9.92 -16.66 10.22
N ARG A 50 10.53 -17.29 11.22
CA ARG A 50 11.90 -17.84 11.14
C ARG A 50 12.89 -16.74 10.75
N THR A 51 13.62 -16.92 9.65
CA THR A 51 14.57 -15.95 9.09
C THR A 51 13.94 -15.00 8.06
N ARG A 52 12.65 -15.15 7.74
CA ARG A 52 11.96 -14.35 6.73
C ARG A 52 11.17 -13.21 7.37
N ARG A 53 11.29 -12.01 6.78
CA ARG A 53 10.41 -10.87 7.05
C ARG A 53 9.22 -10.96 6.08
N LEU A 54 8.02 -11.08 6.62
CA LEU A 54 6.78 -11.14 5.84
C LEU A 54 5.96 -9.89 6.11
N SER A 55 5.41 -9.30 5.06
CA SER A 55 4.48 -8.18 5.13
C SER A 55 3.07 -8.61 4.76
N LYS A 56 2.10 -7.72 4.95
CA LYS A 56 0.81 -7.86 4.26
C LYS A 56 1.01 -7.64 2.77
N HIS A 57 0.26 -8.40 1.97
CA HIS A 57 0.35 -8.45 0.52
C HIS A 57 -1.06 -8.54 -0.06
N HIS A 58 -1.30 -7.85 -1.18
CA HIS A 58 -2.52 -7.95 -1.94
C HIS A 58 -2.16 -8.26 -3.41
N PRO A 59 -2.78 -9.26 -4.05
CA PRO A 59 -2.35 -9.77 -5.36
C PRO A 59 -2.43 -8.76 -6.51
N ALA A 60 -3.21 -7.69 -6.35
CA ALA A 60 -3.29 -6.61 -7.34
C ALA A 60 -2.06 -5.67 -7.36
N PHE A 61 -1.16 -5.78 -6.37
CA PHE A 61 -0.01 -4.88 -6.23
C PHE A 61 1.30 -5.65 -6.14
N ASN A 62 2.32 -5.15 -6.84
CA ASN A 62 3.69 -5.62 -6.63
C ASN A 62 4.21 -5.11 -5.29
N LEU A 63 4.70 -6.02 -4.45
CA LEU A 63 5.32 -5.69 -3.18
C LEU A 63 6.83 -5.55 -3.37
N PHE A 64 7.35 -4.34 -3.17
CA PHE A 64 8.79 -4.06 -3.31
C PHE A 64 9.56 -4.19 -2.00
N THR A 65 8.90 -4.01 -0.85
CA THR A 65 9.50 -4.01 0.50
C THR A 65 8.48 -4.50 1.53
N PRO A 66 8.90 -5.04 2.68
CA PRO A 66 9.83 -4.45 3.65
C PRO A 66 11.26 -4.98 3.58
#